data_AF-A0A8J2Q8M0-F1
#
_entry.id   AF-A0A8J2Q8M0-F1
#
_cell.length_a   1.000
_cell.length_b   1.000
_cell.length_c   1.000
_cell.angle_alpha   90.00
_cell.angle_beta   90.00
_cell.angle_gamma   90.00
#
_symmetry.space_group_name_H-M   'P 1'
#
loop_
_entity.id
_entity.type
_entity.pdbx_description
1 polymer ?
#
loop_
_entity_poly.entity_id
_entity_poly.type
_entity_poly.pdbx_seq_one_letter_code
_entity_poly.pdbx_strand_id
1 'polypeptide(L)'
;MKSEEDIALELALKKSLEESKRNCQYRKETIHPDYRNYFEDEDVKAEFLRILRQYKLSGHLFSDPTAEVVSEMATYFGLLVKNGDLSDVLSQLRFLQRETANFSLEWIIVVSSLKISLNRLCDAIYGALLFCQV
;
A
#
# COMPACT_ATOMS: atom_id res chain seq x y z
N MET A 1 -34.94 38.99 8.54
CA MET A 1 -33.53 38.92 8.11
C MET A 1 -32.99 37.60 8.61
N LYS A 2 -32.30 36.80 7.77
CA LYS A 2 -31.59 35.61 8.24
C LYS A 2 -30.47 36.06 9.18
N SER A 3 -30.23 35.31 10.26
CA SER A 3 -29.15 35.62 11.20
C SER A 3 -27.79 35.36 10.55
N GLU A 4 -26.73 35.97 11.09
CA GLU A 4 -25.36 35.72 10.61
C GLU A 4 -24.96 34.24 10.78
N GLU A 5 -25.50 33.57 11.80
CA GLU A 5 -25.32 32.14 12.05
C GLU A 5 -25.98 31.28 10.95
N ASP A 6 -27.18 31.66 10.50
CA ASP A 6 -27.86 30.96 9.41
C ASP A 6 -27.07 31.06 8.10
N ILE A 7 -26.46 32.22 7.85
CA ILE A 7 -25.63 32.46 6.66
C ILE A 7 -24.35 31.63 6.73
N ALA A 8 -23.70 31.57 7.90
CA ALA A 8 -22.50 30.77 8.11
C ALA A 8 -22.77 29.27 7.95
N LEU A 9 -23.89 28.79 8.48
CA LEU A 9 -24.31 27.39 8.34
C LEU A 9 -24.60 27.02 6.88
N GLU A 10 -25.30 27.90 6.15
CA GLU A 10 -25.62 27.70 4.74
C GLU A 10 -24.35 27.65 3.86
N LEU A 11 -23.35 28.49 4.18
CA LEU A 11 -22.03 28.45 3.52
C LEU A 11 -21.25 27.18 3.83
N ALA A 12 -21.26 26.72 5.09
CA ALA A 12 -20.58 25.49 5.50
C ALA A 12 -21.20 24.25 4.83
N LEU A 13 -22.54 24.19 4.77
CA LEU A 13 -23.27 23.12 4.09
C LEU A 13 -22.98 23.09 2.58
N LYS A 14 -22.93 24.26 1.94
CA LYS A 14 -22.61 24.36 0.51
C LYS A 14 -21.18 23.89 0.21
N LYS A 15 -20.22 24.26 1.06
CA LYS A 15 -18.81 23.83 0.93
C LYS A 15 -18.67 22.31 1.12
N SER A 16 -19.31 21.76 2.15
CA SER A 16 -19.34 20.31 2.41
C SER A 16 -19.97 19.53 1.26
N LEU A 17 -21.06 20.04 0.68
CA LEU A 17 -21.71 19.43 -0.48
C LEU A 17 -20.84 19.47 -1.74
N GLU A 18 -20.11 20.56 -1.98
CA GLU A 18 -19.14 20.63 -3.09
C GLU A 18 -17.95 19.69 -2.89
N GLU A 19 -17.46 19.55 -1.65
CA GLU A 19 -16.37 18.65 -1.30
C GLU A 19 -16.80 17.18 -1.42
N SER A 20 -18.02 16.85 -0.98
CA SER A 20 -18.65 15.54 -1.21
C SER A 20 -18.80 15.22 -2.69
N LYS A 21 -19.25 16.18 -3.52
CA LYS A 21 -19.36 16.00 -4.97
C LYS A 21 -18.01 15.79 -5.63
N ARG A 22 -16.95 16.50 -5.21
CA ARG A 22 -15.57 16.24 -5.65
C ARG A 22 -15.09 14.85 -5.23
N ASN A 23 -15.38 14.43 -4.00
CA ASN A 23 -15.06 13.09 -3.52
C ASN A 23 -15.84 11.98 -4.26
N CYS A 24 -17.06 12.26 -4.76
CA CYS A 24 -17.79 11.34 -5.64
C CYS A 24 -17.22 11.26 -7.06
N GLN A 25 -16.53 12.31 -7.54
CA GLN A 25 -15.80 12.30 -8.82
C GLN A 25 -14.51 11.50 -8.73
N TYR A 26 -13.87 11.47 -7.55
CA TYR A 26 -12.96 10.39 -7.13
C TYR A 26 -13.75 9.16 -6.69
N ARG A 27 -14.63 8.68 -7.56
CA ARG A 27 -15.13 7.30 -7.43
C ARG A 27 -13.88 6.43 -7.27
N LYS A 28 -13.69 5.85 -6.08
CA LYS A 28 -12.89 4.65 -5.92
C LYS A 28 -13.43 3.70 -6.98
N GLU A 29 -12.74 3.59 -8.10
CA GLU A 29 -12.67 2.32 -8.76
C GLU A 29 -12.09 1.40 -7.69
N THR A 30 -12.98 0.75 -6.94
CA THR A 30 -12.70 -0.42 -6.09
C THR A 30 -12.29 -1.57 -7.00
N ILE A 31 -11.32 -1.32 -7.87
CA ILE A 31 -10.54 -2.34 -8.52
C ILE A 31 -9.51 -2.68 -7.46
N HIS A 32 -9.69 -3.84 -6.85
CA HIS A 32 -8.67 -4.44 -6.02
C HIS A 32 -7.34 -4.36 -6.81
N PRO A 33 -6.30 -3.69 -6.29
CA PRO A 33 -5.06 -3.50 -7.04
C PRO A 33 -4.51 -4.86 -7.45
N ASP A 34 -4.14 -5.00 -8.71
CA ASP A 34 -3.41 -6.17 -9.17
C ASP A 34 -1.90 -5.96 -9.00
N TYR A 35 -1.19 -7.06 -8.82
CA TYR A 35 0.26 -7.09 -8.96
C TYR A 35 0.60 -7.89 -10.22
N ARG A 36 1.04 -7.21 -11.29
CA ARG A 36 1.36 -7.85 -12.58
C ARG A 36 0.22 -8.72 -13.15
N ASN A 37 -1.02 -8.24 -13.08
CA ASN A 37 -2.25 -8.96 -13.46
C ASN A 37 -2.68 -10.09 -12.50
N TYR A 38 -2.04 -10.24 -11.34
CA TYR A 38 -2.51 -11.14 -10.28
C TYR A 38 -3.33 -10.39 -9.24
N PHE A 39 -4.52 -10.91 -8.95
CA PHE A 39 -5.46 -10.32 -7.98
C PHE A 39 -5.56 -11.14 -6.70
N GLU A 40 -5.46 -12.47 -6.78
CA GLU A 40 -5.61 -13.32 -5.61
C GLU A 40 -4.33 -13.31 -4.75
N ASP A 41 -4.52 -13.26 -3.43
CA ASP A 41 -3.42 -13.19 -2.45
C ASP A 41 -2.35 -14.27 -2.67
N GLU A 42 -2.77 -15.50 -2.95
CA GLU A 42 -1.86 -16.62 -3.18
C GLU A 42 -1.08 -16.52 -4.51
N ASP A 43 -1.71 -16.00 -5.57
CA ASP A 43 -1.05 -15.77 -6.86
C ASP A 43 -0.01 -14.65 -6.75
N VAL A 44 -0.35 -13.57 -6.04
CA VAL A 44 0.57 -12.46 -5.77
C VAL A 44 1.78 -12.95 -4.95
N LYS A 45 1.56 -13.78 -3.92
CA LYS A 45 2.65 -14.40 -3.16
C LYS A 45 3.51 -15.32 -4.04
N ALA A 46 2.91 -16.10 -4.93
CA ALA A 46 3.64 -16.95 -5.86
C ALA A 46 4.53 -16.12 -6.80
N GLU A 47 4.03 -14.98 -7.28
CA GLU A 47 4.81 -14.04 -8.09
C GLU A 47 5.95 -13.40 -7.30
N PHE A 48 5.71 -12.97 -6.06
CA PHE A 48 6.80 -12.49 -5.18
C PHE A 48 7.88 -13.54 -4.99
N LEU A 49 7.50 -14.80 -4.75
CA LEU A 49 8.45 -15.90 -4.61
C LEU A 49 9.24 -16.14 -5.90
N ARG A 50 8.59 -16.03 -7.07
CA ARG A 50 9.24 -16.15 -8.37
C ARG A 50 10.30 -15.05 -8.55
N ILE A 51 9.96 -13.81 -8.22
CA ILE A 51 10.90 -12.67 -8.25
C ILE A 51 12.09 -12.96 -7.34
N LEU A 52 11.86 -13.29 -6.06
CA LEU A 52 12.94 -13.60 -5.11
C LEU A 52 13.86 -14.71 -5.64
N ARG A 53 13.29 -15.80 -6.16
CA ARG A 53 14.06 -16.93 -6.73
C ARG A 53 14.85 -16.54 -7.97
N GLN A 54 14.35 -15.64 -8.81
CA GLN A 54 15.07 -15.14 -9.98
C GLN A 54 16.40 -14.50 -9.58
N TYR A 55 16.40 -13.69 -8.50
CA TYR A 55 17.61 -13.06 -7.96
C TYR A 55 18.54 -14.03 -7.21
N LYS A 56 18.03 -15.18 -6.76
CA LYS A 56 18.83 -16.24 -6.14
C LYS A 56 19.54 -17.13 -7.17
N LEU A 57 18.87 -17.45 -8.28
CA LEU A 57 19.37 -18.37 -9.30
C LEU A 57 20.34 -17.72 -10.29
N SER A 58 20.32 -16.40 -10.42
CA SER A 58 21.15 -15.67 -11.39
C SER A 58 22.65 -15.69 -11.10
N GLY A 59 23.11 -16.14 -9.91
CA GLY A 59 24.50 -16.53 -9.62
C GLY A 59 25.60 -15.48 -9.86
N HIS A 60 25.25 -14.27 -10.30
CA HIS A 60 26.15 -13.23 -10.77
C HIS A 60 25.77 -11.89 -10.17
N LEU A 61 26.65 -11.33 -9.33
CA LEU A 61 26.89 -9.91 -8.99
C LEU A 61 25.71 -8.94 -8.71
N PHE A 62 24.45 -9.37 -8.86
CA PHE A 62 23.21 -8.60 -8.77
C PHE A 62 22.12 -9.47 -8.14
N SER A 63 22.40 -10.03 -6.96
CA SER A 63 21.39 -10.68 -6.09
C SER A 63 20.43 -9.67 -5.44
N ASP A 64 20.69 -8.39 -5.65
CA ASP A 64 20.03 -7.29 -4.96
C ASP A 64 18.74 -6.88 -5.68
N PRO A 65 17.71 -6.47 -4.94
CA PRO A 65 16.49 -5.95 -5.52
C PRO A 65 16.78 -4.72 -6.38
N THR A 66 16.29 -4.71 -7.62
CA THR A 66 16.37 -3.53 -8.49
C THR A 66 15.43 -2.44 -8.03
N ALA A 67 15.80 -1.17 -8.27
CA ALA A 67 14.97 -0.02 -7.94
C ALA A 67 13.56 -0.10 -8.58
N GLU A 68 13.47 -0.68 -9.78
CA GLU A 68 12.20 -0.91 -10.48
C GLU A 68 11.29 -1.85 -9.68
N VAL A 69 11.81 -3.02 -9.26
CA VAL A 69 11.03 -3.98 -8.45
C VAL A 69 10.63 -3.38 -7.11
N VAL A 70 11.54 -2.66 -6.44
CA VAL A 70 11.22 -1.99 -5.17
C VAL A 70 10.12 -0.95 -5.35
N SER A 71 10.21 -0.14 -6.41
CA SER A 71 9.21 0.89 -6.73
C SER A 71 7.85 0.27 -7.08
N GLU A 72 7.85 -0.84 -7.82
CA GLU A 72 6.65 -1.58 -8.18
C GLU A 72 5.94 -2.13 -6.93
N MET A 73 6.68 -2.81 -6.05
CA MET A 73 6.16 -3.31 -4.78
C MET A 73 5.62 -2.17 -3.91
N ALA A 74 6.38 -1.08 -3.75
CA ALA A 74 5.96 0.06 -2.95
C ALA A 74 4.67 0.70 -3.49
N THR A 75 4.53 0.79 -4.81
CA THR A 75 3.34 1.32 -5.47
C THR A 75 2.14 0.42 -5.21
N TYR A 76 2.29 -0.87 -5.44
CA TYR A 76 1.23 -1.86 -5.23
C TYR A 76 0.74 -1.90 -3.78
N PHE A 77 1.63 -2.03 -2.81
CA PHE A 77 1.22 -2.01 -1.40
C PHE A 77 0.63 -0.66 -0.97
N GLY A 78 1.12 0.45 -1.54
CA GLY A 78 0.53 1.77 -1.34
C GLY A 78 -0.91 1.86 -1.86
N LEU A 79 -1.21 1.21 -2.98
CA LEU A 79 -2.57 1.12 -3.52
C LEU A 79 -3.48 0.26 -2.63
N LEU A 80 -3.02 -0.90 -2.17
CA LEU A 80 -3.78 -1.74 -1.24
C LEU A 80 -4.17 -0.96 0.03
N VAL A 81 -3.22 -0.22 0.61
CA VAL A 81 -3.48 0.63 1.78
C VAL A 81 -4.51 1.72 1.47
N LYS A 82 -4.41 2.41 0.34
CA LYS A 82 -5.36 3.46 -0.06
C LYS A 82 -6.76 2.91 -0.34
N ASN A 83 -6.84 1.68 -0.86
CA ASN A 83 -8.10 1.02 -1.15
C ASN A 83 -8.79 0.47 0.11
N GLY A 84 -8.02 0.16 1.15
CA GLY A 84 -8.50 -0.41 2.40
C GLY A 84 -8.29 -1.92 2.50
N ASP A 85 -7.52 -2.50 1.59
CA ASP A 85 -7.25 -3.94 1.47
C ASP A 85 -6.16 -4.38 2.47
N LEU A 86 -6.33 -4.00 3.74
CA LEU A 86 -5.31 -4.16 4.79
C LEU A 86 -5.05 -5.64 5.14
N SER A 87 -6.02 -6.52 4.91
CA SER A 87 -5.85 -7.97 5.08
C SER A 87 -4.75 -8.49 4.16
N ASP A 88 -4.77 -8.09 2.90
CA ASP A 88 -3.81 -8.55 1.90
C ASP A 88 -2.45 -7.91 2.13
N VAL A 89 -2.40 -6.63 2.52
CA VAL A 89 -1.16 -5.98 2.98
C VAL A 89 -0.50 -6.79 4.09
N LEU A 90 -1.26 -7.19 5.12
CA LEU A 90 -0.74 -7.97 6.24
C LEU A 90 -0.29 -9.37 5.81
N SER A 91 -1.12 -10.06 5.01
CA SER A 91 -0.87 -11.42 4.54
C SER A 91 0.44 -11.49 3.72
N GLN A 92 0.54 -10.63 2.72
CA GLN A 92 1.63 -10.61 1.75
C GLN A 92 2.92 -10.04 2.35
N LEU A 93 2.85 -9.02 3.21
CA LEU A 93 4.05 -8.49 3.86
C LEU A 93 4.64 -9.49 4.86
N ARG A 94 3.81 -10.23 5.60
CA ARG A 94 4.29 -11.33 6.47
C ARG A 94 4.90 -12.46 5.65
N PHE A 95 4.32 -12.77 4.50
CA PHE A 95 4.91 -13.73 3.56
C PHE A 95 6.30 -13.27 3.11
N LEU A 96 6.44 -12.05 2.60
CA LEU A 96 7.72 -11.46 2.18
C LEU A 96 8.76 -11.44 3.31
N GLN A 97 8.37 -11.08 4.53
CA GLN A 97 9.27 -11.10 5.69
C GLN A 97 9.85 -12.50 5.97
N ARG A 98 9.01 -13.54 5.89
CA ARG A 98 9.45 -14.93 6.08
C ARG A 98 10.36 -15.39 4.95
N GLU A 99 10.00 -15.09 3.70
CA GLU A 99 10.79 -15.54 2.56
C GLU A 99 12.14 -14.85 2.51
N THR A 100 12.17 -13.51 2.57
CA THR A 100 13.40 -12.70 2.45
C THR A 100 14.45 -12.96 3.53
N ALA A 101 14.05 -13.47 4.70
CA ALA A 101 14.99 -13.93 5.74
C ALA A 101 15.97 -15.01 5.23
N ASN A 102 15.63 -15.72 4.15
CA ASN A 102 16.45 -16.77 3.54
C ASN A 102 17.17 -16.33 2.25
N PHE A 103 17.15 -15.02 1.92
CA PHE A 103 17.74 -14.48 0.67
C PHE A 103 18.96 -13.59 0.94
N SER A 104 18.79 -12.26 1.00
CA SER A 104 19.89 -11.31 1.16
C SER A 104 19.54 -10.19 2.13
N LEU A 105 20.56 -9.49 2.64
CA LEU A 105 20.39 -8.37 3.56
C LEU A 105 19.62 -7.22 2.90
N GLU A 106 19.85 -6.98 1.62
CA GLU A 106 19.22 -5.95 0.80
C GLU A 106 17.71 -6.19 0.70
N TRP A 107 17.30 -7.44 0.49
CA TRP A 107 15.88 -7.82 0.50
C TRP A 107 15.24 -7.62 1.89
N ILE A 108 15.96 -7.96 2.96
CA ILE A 108 15.49 -7.71 4.34
C ILE A 108 15.32 -6.21 4.58
N ILE A 109 16.26 -5.38 4.12
CA ILE A 109 16.20 -3.91 4.22
C ILE A 109 15.00 -3.37 3.43
N VAL A 110 14.77 -3.85 2.21
CA VAL A 110 13.63 -3.44 1.37
C VAL A 110 12.30 -3.75 2.06
N VAL A 111 12.10 -4.98 2.53
CA VAL A 111 10.84 -5.38 3.18
C VAL A 111 10.63 -4.63 4.50
N SER A 112 11.70 -4.39 5.26
CA SER A 112 11.63 -3.59 6.50
C SER A 112 11.28 -2.13 6.22
N SER A 113 11.88 -1.54 5.19
CA SER A 113 11.60 -0.16 4.76
C SER A 113 10.18 0.00 4.24
N LEU A 114 9.69 -1.01 3.51
CA LEU A 114 8.30 -1.08 3.05
C LEU A 114 7.34 -1.13 4.24
N LYS A 115 7.60 -1.99 5.24
CA LYS A 115 6.80 -2.06 6.48
C LYS A 115 6.68 -0.70 7.17
N ILE A 116 7.80 0.01 7.34
CA ILE A 116 7.82 1.33 7.98
C ILE A 116 7.02 2.34 7.16
N SER A 117 7.20 2.34 5.84
CA SER A 117 6.51 3.24 4.93
C SER A 117 5.00 3.01 4.95
N LEU A 118 4.55 1.75 4.94
CA LEU A 118 3.14 1.40 5.03
C LEU A 118 2.55 1.75 6.40
N ASN A 119 3.29 1.60 7.49
CA ASN A 119 2.87 2.07 8.81
C ASN A 119 2.60 3.58 8.82
N ARG A 120 3.51 4.38 8.26
CA ARG A 120 3.33 5.84 8.14
C ARG A 120 2.14 6.19 7.25
N LEU A 121 1.94 5.45 6.16
CA LEU A 121 0.80 5.66 5.27
C LEU A 121 -0.53 5.32 5.96
N CYS A 122 -0.58 4.21 6.71
CA CYS A 122 -1.77 3.85 7.50
C CYS A 122 -2.05 4.86 8.61
N ASP A 123 -1.03 5.36 9.30
CA ASP A 123 -1.19 6.42 10.31
C ASP A 123 -1.78 7.69 9.68
N ALA A 124 -1.28 8.09 8.51
CA ALA A 124 -1.77 9.27 7.79
C ALA A 124 -3.22 9.13 7.27
N ILE A 125 -3.63 7.93 6.83
CA ILE A 125 -4.97 7.71 6.24
C ILE A 125 -6.01 7.32 7.30
N TYR A 126 -5.63 6.47 8.24
CA TYR A 126 -6.53 5.83 9.20
C TYR A 126 -6.31 6.29 10.65
N GLY A 127 -5.27 7.06 10.95
CA GLY A 127 -4.91 7.45 12.33
C GLY A 127 -4.47 6.26 13.19
N ALA A 128 -4.03 5.16 12.55
CA ALA A 128 -3.68 3.92 13.23
C ALA A 128 -2.47 3.24 12.57
N LEU A 129 -1.65 2.60 13.41
CA LEU A 129 -0.52 1.81 12.96
C LEU A 129 -0.98 0.41 12.52
N LEU A 130 -0.48 -0.04 11.37
CA LEU A 130 -0.76 -1.38 10.85
C LEU A 130 0.02 -2.46 11.61
N PHE A 131 1.23 -2.12 12.07
CA PHE A 131 2.10 -2.97 12.86
C PHE A 131 2.55 -2.22 14.11
N CYS A 132 2.37 -2.82 15.29
CA CYS A 132 3.04 -2.36 16.50
C CYS A 132 4.55 -2.44 16.30
N GLN A 133 5.28 -1.35 16.60
CA GLN A 133 6.73 -1.38 16.67
C GLN A 133 7.12 -2.25 17.87
N VAL A 134 7.93 -3.28 17.63
CA VAL A 134 8.65 -4.04 18.67
C VAL A 134 10.10 -3.60 18.61
#